data_AF-A0A5E7IVR0-F1
#
_entry.id   AF-A0A5E7IVR0-F1
#
_cell.length_a   1.000
_cell.length_b   1.000
_cell.length_c   1.000
_cell.angle_alpha   90.00
_cell.angle_beta   90.00
_cell.angle_gamma   90.00
#
_symmetry.space_group_name_H-M   'P 1'
#
loop_
_entity.id
_entity.type
_entity.pdbx_description
1 polymer ?
#
loop_
_entity_poly.entity_id
_entity_poly.type
_entity_poly.pdbx_seq_one_letter_code
_entity_poly.pdbx_strand_id
1 'polypeptide(L)'
;MQAIKLQFKDIYPDISDASIDQVLLLAEGRVQAYIDLLALQLQQLNVDLTEWVDQAVQDIADMDVPFVAMGDEEAEGMNPAQIAVHNAHVLHTALQQERGVRTELAVELVAIWQKRGPLQDRVYVDGQLRGVRLDLTFEDFHRLPTLNARLNDVIELSMHGFHLTEHESLNGFLEGFPNLEVLNLEGFDLRPFFVGGDAGRALPPVIGQLPKLVSLNLRATQLAFTERAASQLSDLTHLQTLDLSDNPLGVPPVVLGMNNLRQLNLRNTAINRCPVGVKDEPYLTMLDLRDNHITRVPPAIINQAVADDRVLLWGNPLTDEDTLHRLISHREQTGINLWLSAPGADYGTPTVWLRDCDEVLQQSRQALWQRLAGKPSGTRFLAVIDRLSLTADFRVSYLSLQARVWRLLQEADASEDMWGRIIRGSGRFDHPMAAFRALEARAGF
;
A
#
# COMPACT_ATOMS: atom_id res chain seq x y z
N MET A 1 -42.32 29.85 -5.76
CA MET A 1 -40.89 29.90 -5.37
C MET A 1 -40.66 29.46 -3.93
N GLN A 2 -41.36 30.03 -2.94
CA GLN A 2 -41.19 29.63 -1.53
C GLN A 2 -41.61 28.17 -1.23
N ALA A 3 -42.69 27.67 -1.84
CA ALA A 3 -43.10 26.26 -1.73
C ALA A 3 -42.06 25.28 -2.31
N ILE A 4 -41.44 25.64 -3.43
CA ILE A 4 -40.37 24.87 -4.08
C ILE A 4 -39.12 24.81 -3.20
N LYS A 5 -38.75 25.93 -2.56
CA LYS A 5 -37.64 25.96 -1.59
C LYS A 5 -37.90 25.05 -0.38
N LEU A 6 -39.15 24.98 0.08
CA LEU A 6 -39.53 24.10 1.19
C LEU A 6 -39.40 22.62 0.79
N GLN A 7 -39.89 22.24 -0.39
CA GLN A 7 -39.73 20.87 -0.91
C GLN A 7 -38.26 20.47 -1.07
N PHE A 8 -37.39 21.39 -1.50
CA PHE A 8 -35.94 21.13 -1.52
C PHE A 8 -35.36 20.90 -0.12
N LYS A 9 -35.83 21.63 0.89
CA LYS A 9 -35.38 21.46 2.28
C LYS A 9 -35.90 20.18 2.92
N ASP A 10 -37.02 19.62 2.45
CA ASP A 10 -37.48 18.30 2.89
C ASP A 10 -36.51 17.18 2.43
N ILE A 11 -35.85 17.37 1.28
CA ILE A 11 -34.87 16.43 0.72
C ILE A 11 -33.45 16.73 1.24
N TYR A 12 -33.08 18.00 1.25
CA TYR A 12 -31.78 18.52 1.69
C TYR A 12 -31.98 19.57 2.80
N PRO A 13 -32.16 19.15 4.06
CA PRO A 13 -32.44 20.04 5.18
C PRO A 13 -31.47 21.22 5.34
N ASP A 14 -30.19 20.98 5.07
CA ASP A 14 -29.10 21.94 5.32
C ASP A 14 -28.69 22.75 4.08
N ILE A 15 -29.44 22.64 2.96
CA ILE A 15 -29.15 23.39 1.73
C ILE A 15 -29.45 24.89 1.90
N SER A 16 -28.52 25.74 1.45
CA SER A 16 -28.72 27.20 1.52
C SER A 16 -29.72 27.69 0.47
N ASP A 17 -30.47 28.74 0.79
CA ASP A 17 -31.41 29.36 -0.16
C ASP A 17 -30.72 29.82 -1.46
N ALA A 18 -29.46 30.27 -1.37
CA ALA A 18 -28.66 30.68 -2.52
C ALA A 18 -28.29 29.49 -3.42
N SER A 19 -27.99 28.34 -2.83
CA SER A 19 -27.74 27.08 -3.56
C SER A 19 -29.00 26.58 -4.24
N ILE A 20 -30.16 26.66 -3.56
CA ILE A 20 -31.45 26.34 -4.19
C ILE A 20 -31.68 27.27 -5.39
N ASP A 21 -31.48 28.58 -5.23
CA ASP A 21 -31.69 29.54 -6.31
C ASP A 21 -30.79 29.27 -7.53
N GLN A 22 -29.54 28.83 -7.32
CA GLN A 22 -28.67 28.38 -8.42
C GLN A 22 -29.21 27.14 -9.14
N VAL A 23 -29.69 26.14 -8.41
CA VAL A 23 -30.29 24.92 -9.00
C VAL A 23 -31.57 25.28 -9.78
N LEU A 24 -32.37 26.19 -9.26
CA LEU A 24 -33.60 26.66 -9.91
C LEU A 24 -33.33 27.41 -11.22
N LEU A 25 -32.24 28.18 -11.29
CA LEU A 25 -31.81 28.86 -12.52
C LEU A 25 -31.35 27.88 -13.60
N LEU A 26 -30.70 26.77 -13.22
CA LEU A 26 -30.18 25.75 -14.13
C LEU A 26 -31.23 24.76 -14.63
N ALA A 27 -32.36 24.63 -13.92
CA ALA A 27 -33.35 23.59 -14.20
C ALA A 27 -34.28 23.85 -15.39
N GLU A 28 -34.05 24.92 -16.19
CA GLU A 28 -34.75 25.27 -17.46
C GLU A 28 -36.27 25.00 -17.49
N GLY A 29 -36.97 25.22 -16.37
CA GLY A 29 -38.42 25.03 -16.24
C GLY A 29 -38.91 23.62 -15.87
N ARG A 30 -38.02 22.65 -15.60
CA ARG A 30 -38.37 21.28 -15.15
C ARG A 30 -38.08 21.01 -13.67
N VAL A 31 -38.09 22.05 -12.85
CA VAL A 31 -37.77 21.99 -11.42
C VAL A 31 -38.60 20.94 -10.67
N GLN A 32 -39.92 20.88 -10.89
CA GLN A 32 -40.79 19.97 -10.13
C GLN A 32 -40.45 18.51 -10.43
N ALA A 33 -40.27 18.16 -11.70
CA ALA A 33 -39.88 16.81 -12.09
C ALA A 33 -38.53 16.39 -11.51
N TYR A 34 -37.59 17.34 -11.36
CA TYR A 34 -36.32 17.09 -10.70
C TYR A 34 -36.47 16.85 -9.19
N ILE A 35 -37.28 17.67 -8.50
CA ILE A 35 -37.59 17.47 -7.08
C ILE A 35 -38.28 16.13 -6.85
N ASP A 36 -39.28 15.78 -7.68
CA ASP A 36 -40.02 14.52 -7.57
C ASP A 36 -39.09 13.32 -7.77
N LEU A 37 -38.13 13.42 -8.71
CA LEU A 37 -37.12 12.39 -8.91
C LEU A 37 -36.20 12.23 -7.68
N LEU A 38 -35.73 13.34 -7.12
CA LEU A 38 -34.90 13.31 -5.91
C LEU A 38 -35.65 12.75 -4.70
N ALA A 39 -36.91 13.14 -4.52
CA ALA A 39 -37.76 12.61 -3.44
C ALA A 39 -37.96 11.11 -3.58
N LEU A 40 -38.22 10.63 -4.80
CA LEU A 40 -38.34 9.19 -5.10
C LEU A 40 -37.04 8.43 -4.82
N GLN A 41 -35.89 8.99 -5.20
CA GLN A 41 -34.58 8.39 -4.91
C GLN A 41 -34.30 8.30 -3.42
N LEU A 42 -34.58 9.37 -2.66
CA LEU A 42 -34.43 9.38 -1.20
C LEU A 42 -35.36 8.36 -0.54
N GLN A 43 -36.62 8.29 -1.00
CA GLN A 43 -37.58 7.32 -0.49
C GLN A 43 -37.10 5.89 -0.76
N GLN A 44 -36.67 5.59 -1.98
CA GLN A 44 -36.16 4.26 -2.34
C GLN A 44 -34.94 3.88 -1.51
N LEU A 45 -33.98 4.81 -1.35
CA LEU A 45 -32.79 4.58 -0.53
C LEU A 45 -33.16 4.24 0.93
N ASN A 46 -34.11 4.97 1.53
CA ASN A 46 -34.57 4.67 2.89
C ASN A 46 -35.24 3.30 2.99
N VAL A 47 -36.05 2.92 1.99
CA VAL A 47 -36.69 1.59 1.94
C VAL A 47 -35.64 0.50 1.82
N ASP A 48 -34.73 0.60 0.85
CA ASP A 48 -33.68 -0.41 0.62
C ASP A 48 -32.82 -0.64 1.86
N LEU A 49 -32.42 0.45 2.53
CA LEU A 49 -31.57 0.37 3.72
C LEU A 49 -32.34 -0.16 4.93
N THR A 50 -33.63 0.18 5.09
CA THR A 50 -34.46 -0.36 6.17
C THR A 50 -34.67 -1.87 5.97
N GLU A 51 -34.98 -2.29 4.75
CA GLU A 51 -35.12 -3.72 4.40
C GLU A 51 -33.81 -4.47 4.62
N TRP A 52 -32.66 -3.89 4.25
CA TRP A 52 -31.34 -4.48 4.50
C TRP A 52 -31.02 -4.63 6.00
N VAL A 53 -31.40 -3.66 6.84
CA VAL A 53 -31.25 -3.77 8.30
C VAL A 53 -32.15 -4.89 8.85
N ASP A 54 -33.40 -4.97 8.41
CA ASP A 54 -34.35 -5.99 8.87
C ASP A 54 -33.98 -7.41 8.38
N GLN A 55 -33.32 -7.50 7.22
CA GLN A 55 -32.80 -8.74 6.63
C GLN A 55 -31.77 -9.45 7.54
N ALA A 56 -31.13 -8.74 8.49
CA ALA A 56 -30.23 -9.34 9.47
C ALA A 56 -30.87 -10.50 10.27
N VAL A 57 -32.19 -10.48 10.45
CA VAL A 57 -32.92 -11.56 11.15
C VAL A 57 -32.87 -12.89 10.38
N GLN A 58 -32.78 -12.84 9.05
CA GLN A 58 -32.62 -14.01 8.21
C GLN A 58 -31.14 -14.39 8.09
N ASP A 59 -30.29 -13.38 7.88
CA ASP A 59 -28.84 -13.56 7.67
C ASP A 59 -28.13 -14.18 8.89
N ILE A 60 -28.67 -13.98 10.11
CA ILE A 60 -28.12 -14.57 11.33
C ILE A 60 -28.02 -16.10 11.27
N ALA A 61 -28.80 -16.76 10.41
CA ALA A 61 -28.74 -18.20 10.20
C ALA A 61 -27.47 -18.65 9.45
N ASP A 62 -26.88 -17.77 8.65
CA ASP A 62 -25.69 -18.01 7.83
C ASP A 62 -24.42 -17.36 8.42
N MET A 63 -24.55 -16.66 9.55
CA MET A 63 -23.44 -16.07 10.29
C MET A 63 -22.71 -17.10 11.15
N ASP A 64 -21.39 -16.97 11.27
CA ASP A 64 -20.56 -17.81 12.14
C ASP A 64 -20.68 -17.38 13.61
N VAL A 65 -21.79 -17.74 14.24
CA VAL A 65 -22.08 -17.42 15.64
C VAL A 65 -21.43 -18.48 16.55
N PRO A 66 -20.58 -18.09 17.53
CA PRO A 66 -19.82 -19.03 18.35
C PRO A 66 -20.72 -19.69 19.40
N PHE A 67 -21.42 -20.76 19.01
CA PHE A 67 -22.21 -21.57 19.93
C PHE A 67 -21.35 -22.53 20.74
N VAL A 68 -21.69 -22.66 22.02
CA VAL A 68 -21.05 -23.61 22.92
C VAL A 68 -21.78 -24.95 22.87
N ALA A 69 -21.02 -26.04 22.80
CA ALA A 69 -21.50 -27.41 22.84
C ALA A 69 -21.16 -28.11 24.18
N MET A 70 -21.84 -29.21 24.46
CA MET A 70 -21.52 -30.06 25.62
C MET A 70 -20.09 -30.60 25.51
N GLY A 71 -19.25 -30.31 26.50
CA GLY A 71 -17.86 -30.75 26.55
C GLY A 71 -16.85 -29.66 26.17
N ASP A 72 -17.30 -28.51 25.70
CA ASP A 72 -16.46 -27.33 25.54
C ASP A 72 -16.07 -26.75 26.90
N GLU A 73 -14.89 -26.13 26.98
CA GLU A 73 -14.38 -25.50 28.21
C GLU A 73 -15.36 -24.45 28.74
N GLU A 74 -15.97 -23.67 27.86
CA GLU A 74 -16.96 -22.64 28.22
C GLU A 74 -18.30 -23.21 28.71
N ALA A 75 -18.61 -24.48 28.43
CA ALA A 75 -19.81 -25.18 28.93
C ALA A 75 -19.56 -26.00 30.20
N GLU A 76 -18.37 -25.92 30.80
CA GLU A 76 -18.05 -26.71 32.00
C GLU A 76 -19.04 -26.42 33.15
N GLY A 77 -19.69 -27.48 33.64
CA GLY A 77 -20.70 -27.38 34.70
C GLY A 77 -22.09 -26.94 34.25
N MET A 78 -22.31 -26.65 32.96
CA MET A 78 -23.64 -26.36 32.41
C MET A 78 -24.41 -27.64 32.07
N ASN A 79 -25.71 -27.63 32.33
CA ASN A 79 -26.63 -28.65 31.81
C ASN A 79 -27.15 -28.26 30.41
N PRO A 80 -27.78 -29.20 29.66
CA PRO A 80 -28.26 -28.91 28.30
C PRO A 80 -29.24 -27.74 28.18
N ALA A 81 -30.07 -27.48 29.21
CA ALA A 81 -30.98 -26.34 29.20
C ALA A 81 -30.24 -25.01 29.41
N GLN A 82 -29.21 -25.00 30.24
CA GLN A 82 -28.36 -23.83 30.44
C GLN A 82 -27.55 -23.49 29.18
N ILE A 83 -27.03 -24.50 28.48
CA ILE A 83 -26.35 -24.31 27.19
C ILE A 83 -27.31 -23.73 26.14
N ALA A 84 -28.53 -24.26 26.04
CA ALA A 84 -29.53 -23.72 25.11
C ALA A 84 -29.88 -22.25 25.40
N VAL A 85 -30.00 -21.87 26.68
CA VAL A 85 -30.23 -20.47 27.09
C VAL A 85 -29.03 -19.60 26.76
N HIS A 86 -27.80 -20.08 27.01
CA HIS A 86 -26.58 -19.38 26.66
C HIS A 86 -26.49 -19.12 25.15
N ASN A 87 -26.63 -20.15 24.33
CA ASN A 87 -26.57 -20.03 22.86
C ASN A 87 -27.67 -19.10 22.33
N ALA A 88 -28.88 -19.13 22.91
CA ALA A 88 -29.94 -18.18 22.54
C ALA A 88 -29.56 -16.72 22.88
N HIS A 89 -28.85 -16.49 23.99
CA HIS A 89 -28.35 -15.16 24.35
C HIS A 89 -27.22 -14.69 23.41
N VAL A 90 -26.28 -15.58 23.06
CA VAL A 90 -25.21 -15.30 22.09
C VAL A 90 -25.82 -14.94 20.73
N LEU A 91 -26.77 -15.73 20.23
CA LEU A 91 -27.48 -15.47 18.99
C LEU A 91 -28.19 -14.11 19.00
N HIS A 92 -28.90 -13.80 20.09
CA HIS A 92 -29.58 -12.51 20.22
C HIS A 92 -28.59 -11.34 20.21
N THR A 93 -27.46 -11.48 20.91
CA THR A 93 -26.41 -10.45 20.97
C THR A 93 -25.80 -10.22 19.59
N ALA A 94 -25.44 -11.28 18.87
CA ALA A 94 -24.92 -11.20 17.51
C ALA A 94 -25.91 -10.50 16.56
N LEU A 95 -27.20 -10.84 16.63
CA LEU A 95 -28.23 -10.17 15.83
C LEU A 95 -28.36 -8.68 16.17
N GLN A 96 -28.30 -8.30 17.45
CA GLN A 96 -28.36 -6.89 17.84
C GLN A 96 -27.13 -6.11 17.38
N GLN A 97 -25.94 -6.72 17.44
CA GLN A 97 -24.71 -6.13 16.95
C GLN A 97 -24.77 -5.89 15.44
N GLU A 98 -25.11 -6.91 14.65
CA GLU A 98 -25.26 -6.80 13.19
C GLU A 98 -26.30 -5.72 12.83
N ARG A 99 -27.47 -5.72 13.46
CA ARG A 99 -28.49 -4.68 13.23
C ARG A 99 -27.99 -3.29 13.62
N GLY A 100 -27.19 -3.17 14.67
CA GLY A 100 -26.58 -1.93 15.12
C GLY A 100 -25.68 -1.34 14.05
N VAL A 101 -24.65 -2.08 13.61
CA VAL A 101 -23.69 -1.62 12.60
C VAL A 101 -24.37 -1.32 11.25
N ARG A 102 -25.37 -2.12 10.85
CA ARG A 102 -26.17 -1.84 9.65
C ARG A 102 -26.98 -0.55 9.78
N THR A 103 -27.57 -0.30 10.94
CA THR A 103 -28.35 0.92 11.17
C THR A 103 -27.46 2.17 11.13
N GLU A 104 -26.26 2.09 11.71
CA GLU A 104 -25.29 3.19 11.70
C GLU A 104 -24.87 3.54 10.26
N LEU A 105 -24.46 2.53 9.47
CA LEU A 105 -24.13 2.73 8.06
C LEU A 105 -25.32 3.24 7.23
N ALA A 106 -26.52 2.71 7.46
CA ALA A 106 -27.72 3.18 6.77
C ALA A 106 -27.99 4.67 7.03
N VAL A 107 -27.90 5.11 8.29
CA VAL A 107 -28.06 6.52 8.68
C VAL A 107 -27.00 7.39 8.03
N GLU A 108 -25.75 6.93 8.01
CA GLU A 108 -24.64 7.66 7.38
C GLU A 108 -24.83 7.79 5.86
N LEU A 109 -25.17 6.72 5.15
CA LEU A 109 -25.41 6.75 3.70
C LEU A 109 -26.55 7.70 3.33
N VAL A 110 -27.64 7.71 4.10
CA VAL A 110 -28.74 8.68 3.92
C VAL A 110 -28.24 10.10 4.19
N ALA A 111 -27.48 10.33 5.27
CA ALA A 111 -26.93 11.64 5.58
C ALA A 111 -25.99 12.16 4.48
N ILE A 112 -25.11 11.31 3.95
CA ILE A 112 -24.22 11.65 2.82
C ILE A 112 -25.06 12.00 1.58
N TRP A 113 -26.05 11.17 1.24
CA TRP A 113 -26.92 11.43 0.10
C TRP A 113 -27.66 12.78 0.25
N GLN A 114 -28.10 13.10 1.46
CA GLN A 114 -28.74 14.37 1.82
C GLN A 114 -27.77 15.57 1.96
N LYS A 115 -26.46 15.39 1.72
CA LYS A 115 -25.41 16.41 1.90
C LYS A 115 -25.17 16.85 3.36
N ARG A 116 -25.54 15.99 4.31
CA ARG A 116 -25.50 16.21 5.77
C ARG A 116 -24.41 15.42 6.49
N GLY A 117 -23.54 14.72 5.75
CA GLY A 117 -22.43 13.96 6.32
C GLY A 117 -21.52 14.81 7.22
N PRO A 118 -20.77 14.18 8.14
CA PRO A 118 -19.97 14.88 9.13
C PRO A 118 -18.96 15.83 8.48
N LEU A 119 -18.70 16.99 9.11
CA LEU A 119 -17.77 17.98 8.55
C LEU A 119 -16.33 17.45 8.42
N GLN A 120 -15.94 16.51 9.30
CA GLN A 120 -14.62 15.89 9.30
C GLN A 120 -14.37 14.99 8.08
N ASP A 121 -15.43 14.49 7.45
CA ASP A 121 -15.34 13.59 6.29
C ASP A 121 -15.41 14.34 4.96
N ARG A 122 -15.54 15.66 5.00
CA ARG A 122 -15.52 16.50 3.80
C ARG A 122 -14.11 16.66 3.29
N VAL A 123 -13.92 16.29 2.02
CA VAL A 123 -12.65 16.41 1.33
C VAL A 123 -12.61 17.74 0.57
N TYR A 124 -11.62 18.58 0.87
CA TYR A 124 -11.43 19.89 0.25
C TYR A 124 -10.17 19.92 -0.61
N VAL A 125 -10.28 20.50 -1.81
CA VAL A 125 -9.16 20.76 -2.72
C VAL A 125 -9.17 22.25 -3.06
N ASP A 126 -8.05 22.94 -2.84
CA ASP A 126 -7.91 24.39 -3.06
C ASP A 126 -9.01 25.24 -2.37
N GLY A 127 -9.45 24.81 -1.19
CA GLY A 127 -10.50 25.48 -0.41
C GLY A 127 -11.93 25.26 -0.91
N GLN A 128 -12.13 24.42 -1.94
CA GLN A 128 -13.45 24.02 -2.44
C GLN A 128 -13.78 22.58 -2.01
N LEU A 129 -15.05 22.35 -1.67
CA LEU A 129 -15.53 21.01 -1.34
C LEU A 129 -15.47 20.14 -2.60
N ARG A 130 -14.65 19.09 -2.56
CA ARG A 130 -14.47 18.13 -3.66
C ARG A 130 -15.45 16.96 -3.54
N GLY A 131 -15.70 16.50 -2.32
CA GLY A 131 -16.63 15.41 -2.02
C GLY A 131 -16.52 14.97 -0.56
N VAL A 132 -16.90 13.73 -0.29
CA VAL A 132 -16.97 13.14 1.04
C VAL A 132 -16.19 11.82 1.07
N ARG A 133 -15.57 11.53 2.21
CA ARG A 133 -15.00 10.24 2.56
C ARG A 133 -16.05 9.40 3.30
N LEU A 134 -16.21 8.14 2.90
CA LEU A 134 -16.91 7.13 3.68
C LEU A 134 -15.84 6.24 4.34
N ASP A 135 -15.88 6.12 5.66
CA ASP A 135 -14.90 5.37 6.43
C ASP A 135 -15.55 4.17 7.12
N LEU A 136 -15.20 2.96 6.65
CA LEU A 136 -15.64 1.66 7.17
C LEU A 136 -14.46 0.89 7.78
N THR A 137 -13.47 1.60 8.31
CA THR A 137 -12.24 1.00 8.84
C THR A 137 -12.55 0.14 10.08
N PHE A 138 -12.08 -1.11 10.07
CA PHE A 138 -12.30 -2.14 11.10
C PHE A 138 -13.75 -2.57 11.34
N GLU A 139 -14.66 -2.23 10.42
CA GLU A 139 -16.04 -2.70 10.50
C GLU A 139 -16.15 -4.18 10.09
N ASP A 140 -17.13 -4.86 10.68
CA ASP A 140 -17.46 -6.26 10.40
C ASP A 140 -18.93 -6.34 10.00
N PHE A 141 -19.17 -6.85 8.79
CA PHE A 141 -20.51 -7.02 8.25
C PHE A 141 -20.71 -8.44 7.74
N HIS A 142 -21.88 -9.00 8.00
CA HIS A 142 -22.29 -10.18 7.24
C HIS A 142 -22.45 -9.82 5.76
N ARG A 143 -23.16 -8.72 5.44
CA ARG A 143 -23.38 -8.26 4.05
C ARG A 143 -23.51 -6.75 3.93
N LEU A 144 -23.10 -6.22 2.78
CA LEU A 144 -23.28 -4.81 2.42
C LEU A 144 -24.64 -4.55 1.74
N PRO A 145 -25.18 -3.33 1.82
CA PRO A 145 -26.47 -3.00 1.21
C PRO A 145 -26.38 -2.93 -0.31
N THR A 146 -27.48 -3.26 -0.99
CA THR A 146 -27.65 -2.93 -2.41
C THR A 146 -28.14 -1.49 -2.52
N LEU A 147 -27.42 -0.66 -3.28
CA LEU A 147 -27.68 0.77 -3.39
C LEU A 147 -28.33 1.10 -4.74
N ASN A 148 -29.65 1.31 -4.76
CA ASN A 148 -30.34 1.74 -5.98
C ASN A 148 -30.17 3.24 -6.28
N ALA A 149 -29.72 4.02 -5.29
CA ALA A 149 -29.35 5.43 -5.45
C ALA A 149 -27.83 5.58 -5.50
N ARG A 150 -27.34 6.43 -6.40
CA ARG A 150 -25.90 6.73 -6.54
C ARG A 150 -25.46 7.79 -5.54
N LEU A 151 -24.43 7.50 -4.75
CA LEU A 151 -23.80 8.46 -3.84
C LEU A 151 -22.66 9.17 -4.55
N ASN A 152 -23.01 10.10 -5.44
CA ASN A 152 -22.06 10.82 -6.30
C ASN A 152 -21.02 11.66 -5.55
N ASP A 153 -21.26 11.99 -4.28
CA ASP A 153 -20.33 12.80 -3.49
C ASP A 153 -19.24 11.97 -2.81
N VAL A 154 -19.42 10.65 -2.69
CA VAL A 154 -18.41 9.78 -2.11
C VAL A 154 -17.28 9.65 -3.12
N ILE A 155 -16.14 10.24 -2.78
CA ILE A 155 -14.92 10.23 -3.59
C ILE A 155 -13.79 9.45 -2.92
N GLU A 156 -13.87 9.21 -1.62
CA GLU A 156 -12.92 8.38 -0.88
C GLU A 156 -13.69 7.31 -0.11
N LEU A 157 -13.25 6.06 -0.18
CA LEU A 157 -13.79 4.94 0.58
C LEU A 157 -12.63 4.22 1.27
N SER A 158 -12.66 4.18 2.60
CA SER A 158 -11.73 3.38 3.40
C SER A 158 -12.45 2.16 3.96
N MET A 159 -11.89 0.98 3.74
CA MET A 159 -12.32 -0.31 4.28
C MET A 159 -11.09 -1.03 4.85
N HIS A 160 -10.24 -0.28 5.55
CA HIS A 160 -9.03 -0.82 6.15
C HIS A 160 -9.38 -1.82 7.24
N GLY A 161 -8.83 -3.03 7.19
CA GLY A 161 -9.13 -4.08 8.17
C GLY A 161 -10.61 -4.47 8.21
N PHE A 162 -11.35 -4.23 7.13
CA PHE A 162 -12.77 -4.56 7.03
C PHE A 162 -12.97 -6.07 6.90
N HIS A 163 -14.04 -6.58 7.49
CA HIS A 163 -14.45 -7.97 7.39
C HIS A 163 -15.83 -8.07 6.73
N LEU A 164 -15.95 -8.99 5.76
CA LEU A 164 -17.20 -9.22 5.03
C LEU A 164 -17.42 -10.72 4.89
N THR A 165 -18.57 -11.24 5.33
CA THR A 165 -18.86 -12.67 5.18
C THR A 165 -19.43 -12.98 3.79
N GLU A 166 -20.44 -12.23 3.34
CA GLU A 166 -21.08 -12.33 2.03
C GLU A 166 -20.33 -11.46 1.00
N HIS A 167 -19.15 -11.94 0.59
CA HIS A 167 -18.22 -11.25 -0.30
C HIS A 167 -18.86 -10.77 -1.62
N GLU A 168 -19.86 -11.49 -2.13
CA GLU A 168 -20.55 -11.11 -3.38
C GLU A 168 -21.25 -9.74 -3.29
N SER A 169 -21.63 -9.31 -2.09
CA SER A 169 -22.27 -8.01 -1.85
C SER A 169 -21.36 -6.81 -2.12
N LEU A 170 -20.02 -6.99 -2.11
CA LEU A 170 -19.04 -5.92 -2.33
C LEU A 170 -19.18 -5.28 -3.71
N ASN A 171 -19.43 -6.08 -4.76
CA ASN A 171 -19.49 -5.55 -6.13
C ASN A 171 -20.62 -4.52 -6.27
N GLY A 172 -21.84 -4.91 -5.87
CA GLY A 172 -23.02 -4.04 -5.94
C GLY A 172 -22.91 -2.82 -5.03
N PHE A 173 -22.24 -2.96 -3.88
CA PHE A 173 -21.98 -1.82 -3.01
C PHE A 173 -21.07 -0.77 -3.67
N LEU A 174 -19.95 -1.21 -4.26
CA LEU A 174 -19.00 -0.31 -4.93
C LEU A 174 -19.60 0.37 -6.18
N GLU A 175 -20.56 -0.25 -6.86
CA GLU A 175 -21.32 0.37 -7.97
C GLU A 175 -22.11 1.63 -7.54
N GLY A 176 -22.42 1.74 -6.23
CA GLY A 176 -23.06 2.91 -5.64
C GLY A 176 -22.21 4.19 -5.64
N PHE A 177 -20.89 4.08 -5.87
CA PHE A 177 -19.92 5.18 -5.77
C PHE A 177 -19.26 5.49 -7.13
N PRO A 178 -20.00 6.03 -8.11
CA PRO A 178 -19.50 6.21 -9.49
C PRO A 178 -18.37 7.24 -9.62
N ASN A 179 -18.16 8.08 -8.60
CA ASN A 179 -17.15 9.12 -8.59
C ASN A 179 -15.96 8.80 -7.69
N LEU A 180 -15.80 7.54 -7.27
CA LEU A 180 -14.73 7.14 -6.37
C LEU A 180 -13.34 7.44 -6.98
N GLU A 181 -12.55 8.21 -6.24
CA GLU A 181 -11.19 8.64 -6.60
C GLU A 181 -10.15 7.87 -5.76
N VAL A 182 -10.46 7.59 -4.49
CA VAL A 182 -9.59 6.85 -3.55
C VAL A 182 -10.32 5.64 -3.00
N LEU A 183 -9.73 4.46 -3.16
CA LEU A 183 -10.21 3.21 -2.55
C LEU A 183 -9.09 2.59 -1.72
N ASN A 184 -9.34 2.42 -0.42
CA ASN A 184 -8.45 1.73 0.49
C ASN A 184 -9.09 0.43 0.98
N LEU A 185 -8.52 -0.69 0.58
CA LEU A 185 -8.92 -2.04 1.02
C LEU A 185 -7.81 -2.71 1.85
N GLU A 186 -6.89 -1.95 2.44
CA GLU A 186 -5.75 -2.53 3.17
C GLU A 186 -6.21 -3.53 4.24
N GLY A 187 -5.75 -4.78 4.17
CA GLY A 187 -6.13 -5.84 5.10
C GLY A 187 -7.48 -6.52 4.82
N PHE A 188 -8.23 -6.11 3.81
CA PHE A 188 -9.46 -6.79 3.38
C PHE A 188 -9.15 -8.11 2.68
N ASP A 189 -9.76 -9.22 3.10
CA ASP A 189 -9.49 -10.54 2.51
C ASP A 189 -10.10 -10.68 1.11
N LEU A 190 -9.26 -10.59 0.08
CA LEU A 190 -9.69 -10.75 -1.31
C LEU A 190 -9.67 -12.20 -1.79
N ARG A 191 -9.29 -13.17 -0.96
CA ARG A 191 -9.20 -14.58 -1.37
C ARG A 191 -10.50 -15.14 -1.95
N PRO A 192 -11.69 -14.80 -1.41
CA PRO A 192 -12.94 -15.34 -1.94
C PRO A 192 -13.28 -14.86 -3.37
N PHE A 193 -12.66 -13.78 -3.85
CA PHE A 193 -12.84 -13.32 -5.22
C PHE A 193 -11.99 -14.08 -6.25
N PHE A 194 -11.09 -14.97 -5.81
CA PHE A 194 -10.36 -15.89 -6.69
C PHE A 194 -11.29 -16.97 -7.26
N VAL A 195 -12.04 -16.64 -8.31
CA VAL A 195 -12.89 -17.60 -9.00
C VAL A 195 -12.18 -18.17 -10.22
N GLY A 196 -11.76 -19.45 -10.18
CA GLY A 196 -11.66 -20.28 -11.39
C GLY A 196 -10.28 -20.73 -11.89
N GLY A 197 -9.27 -20.92 -11.04
CA GLY A 197 -7.97 -21.44 -11.49
C GLY A 197 -7.32 -20.57 -12.57
N ASP A 198 -6.80 -21.15 -13.66
CA ASP A 198 -6.09 -20.42 -14.73
C ASP A 198 -6.92 -19.35 -15.48
N ALA A 199 -8.25 -19.32 -15.29
CA ALA A 199 -9.13 -18.28 -15.84
C ALA A 199 -9.32 -17.07 -14.88
N GLY A 200 -8.83 -17.18 -13.64
CA GLY A 200 -9.37 -16.47 -12.49
C GLY A 200 -9.11 -14.97 -12.43
N ARG A 201 -10.16 -14.23 -12.09
CA ARG A 201 -10.08 -12.84 -11.66
C ARG A 201 -9.49 -12.84 -10.24
N ALA A 202 -8.57 -11.93 -9.96
CA ALA A 202 -8.02 -11.72 -8.63
C ALA A 202 -8.74 -10.61 -7.86
N LEU A 203 -9.43 -9.74 -8.59
CA LEU A 203 -10.13 -8.58 -8.05
C LEU A 203 -11.62 -8.63 -8.37
N PRO A 204 -12.46 -8.08 -7.48
CA PRO A 204 -13.85 -7.75 -7.78
C PRO A 204 -13.96 -7.00 -9.12
N PRO A 205 -14.80 -7.45 -10.07
CA PRO A 205 -14.85 -6.87 -11.42
C PRO A 205 -15.14 -5.37 -11.46
N VAL A 206 -15.87 -4.85 -10.46
CA VAL A 206 -16.22 -3.43 -10.36
C VAL A 206 -14.98 -2.55 -10.18
N ILE A 207 -13.94 -3.02 -9.47
CA ILE A 207 -12.74 -2.22 -9.19
C ILE A 207 -12.07 -1.81 -10.49
N GLY A 208 -11.90 -2.75 -11.43
CA GLY A 208 -11.33 -2.48 -12.76
C GLY A 208 -12.18 -1.55 -13.65
N GLN A 209 -13.41 -1.24 -13.24
CA GLN A 209 -14.36 -0.40 -13.98
C GLN A 209 -14.58 0.97 -13.34
N LEU A 210 -13.95 1.27 -12.20
CA LEU A 210 -14.07 2.57 -11.53
C LEU A 210 -13.37 3.65 -12.36
N PRO A 211 -14.12 4.55 -13.03
CA PRO A 211 -13.56 5.38 -14.09
C PRO A 211 -12.72 6.56 -13.58
N LYS A 212 -12.86 6.92 -12.30
CA LYS A 212 -12.19 8.08 -11.69
C LYS A 212 -11.13 7.70 -10.66
N LEU A 213 -10.84 6.41 -10.49
CA LEU A 213 -9.92 5.93 -9.48
C LEU A 213 -8.50 6.45 -9.75
N VAL A 214 -7.96 7.23 -8.81
CA VAL A 214 -6.60 7.78 -8.85
C VAL A 214 -5.68 7.12 -7.82
N SER A 215 -6.23 6.59 -6.72
CA SER A 215 -5.47 5.91 -5.68
C SER A 215 -6.14 4.61 -5.27
N LEU A 216 -5.39 3.52 -5.31
CA LEU A 216 -5.84 2.19 -4.92
C LEU A 216 -4.83 1.55 -3.96
N ASN A 217 -5.26 1.32 -2.72
CA ASN A 217 -4.49 0.59 -1.72
C ASN A 217 -5.09 -0.82 -1.53
N LEU A 218 -4.31 -1.83 -1.92
CA LEU A 218 -4.61 -3.26 -1.79
C LEU A 218 -3.59 -3.98 -0.89
N ARG A 219 -2.88 -3.23 -0.04
CA ARG A 219 -1.85 -3.78 0.84
C ARG A 219 -2.41 -4.88 1.75
N ALA A 220 -1.66 -5.96 1.91
CA ALA A 220 -2.01 -7.05 2.83
C ALA A 220 -3.42 -7.66 2.62
N THR A 221 -3.91 -7.71 1.39
CA THR A 221 -5.24 -8.25 1.02
C THR A 221 -5.23 -9.74 0.65
N GLN A 222 -4.10 -10.42 0.88
CA GLN A 222 -3.87 -11.82 0.50
C GLN A 222 -4.00 -12.07 -1.01
N LEU A 223 -3.71 -11.04 -1.83
CA LEU A 223 -3.83 -11.10 -3.27
C LEU A 223 -2.75 -12.01 -3.88
N ALA A 224 -3.13 -12.90 -4.80
CA ALA A 224 -2.25 -13.75 -5.59
C ALA A 224 -2.57 -13.59 -7.08
N PHE A 225 -1.57 -13.49 -7.95
CA PHE A 225 -1.79 -13.33 -9.38
C PHE A 225 -1.51 -14.59 -10.17
N THR A 226 -2.40 -14.89 -11.12
CA THR A 226 -2.08 -15.66 -12.31
C THR A 226 -1.56 -14.71 -13.40
N GLU A 227 -0.92 -15.24 -14.45
CA GLU A 227 -0.49 -14.43 -15.61
C GLU A 227 -1.64 -13.65 -16.25
N ARG A 228 -2.88 -14.18 -16.20
CA ARG A 228 -4.08 -13.48 -16.69
C ARG A 228 -4.58 -12.41 -15.72
N ALA A 229 -4.55 -12.68 -14.42
CA ALA A 229 -4.99 -11.72 -13.40
C ALA A 229 -4.07 -10.48 -13.34
N ALA A 230 -2.77 -10.67 -13.64
CA ALA A 230 -1.79 -9.59 -13.64
C ALA A 230 -2.14 -8.42 -14.58
N SER A 231 -2.92 -8.64 -15.63
CA SER A 231 -3.36 -7.57 -16.55
C SER A 231 -4.67 -6.89 -16.14
N GLN A 232 -5.36 -7.33 -15.09
CA GLN A 232 -6.65 -6.72 -14.72
C GLN A 232 -6.52 -5.26 -14.25
N LEU A 233 -5.35 -4.88 -13.76
CA LEU A 233 -5.07 -3.53 -13.30
C LEU A 233 -4.79 -2.55 -14.46
N SER A 234 -4.51 -3.04 -15.68
CA SER A 234 -4.15 -2.17 -16.80
C SER A 234 -5.28 -1.25 -17.27
N ASP A 235 -6.53 -1.62 -16.95
CA ASP A 235 -7.72 -0.83 -17.31
C ASP A 235 -7.87 0.43 -16.44
N LEU A 236 -7.18 0.49 -15.30
CA LEU A 236 -7.15 1.64 -14.38
C LEU A 236 -6.23 2.76 -14.90
N THR A 237 -6.55 3.31 -16.07
CA THR A 237 -5.69 4.26 -16.80
C THR A 237 -5.52 5.63 -16.12
N HIS A 238 -6.40 5.97 -15.17
CA HIS A 238 -6.32 7.19 -14.37
C HIS A 238 -5.51 7.04 -13.07
N LEU A 239 -5.11 5.81 -12.72
CA LEU A 239 -4.46 5.51 -11.46
C LEU A 239 -3.08 6.19 -11.39
N GLN A 240 -2.82 6.85 -10.26
CA GLN A 240 -1.58 7.54 -9.94
C GLN A 240 -0.81 6.82 -8.84
N THR A 241 -1.52 6.23 -7.88
CA THR A 241 -0.94 5.49 -6.76
C THR A 241 -1.54 4.09 -6.69
N LEU A 242 -0.66 3.09 -6.68
CA LEU A 242 -1.03 1.69 -6.50
C LEU A 242 -0.14 1.07 -5.42
N ASP A 243 -0.75 0.62 -4.33
CA ASP A 243 -0.09 -0.18 -3.32
C ASP A 243 -0.60 -1.62 -3.36
N LEU A 244 0.32 -2.55 -3.64
CA LEU A 244 0.09 -3.99 -3.65
C LEU A 244 1.01 -4.71 -2.65
N SER A 245 1.69 -3.97 -1.77
CA SER A 245 2.68 -4.54 -0.85
C SER A 245 2.08 -5.56 0.11
N ASP A 246 2.94 -6.43 0.64
CA ASP A 246 2.56 -7.45 1.62
C ASP A 246 1.49 -8.43 1.11
N ASN A 247 1.48 -8.74 -0.21
CA ASN A 247 0.57 -9.72 -0.83
C ASN A 247 1.33 -10.88 -1.47
N PRO A 248 0.87 -12.14 -1.42
CA PRO A 248 1.53 -13.26 -2.09
C PRO A 248 1.31 -13.27 -3.63
N LEU A 249 1.61 -12.18 -4.34
CA LEU A 249 1.32 -12.03 -5.78
C LEU A 249 1.95 -13.15 -6.62
N GLY A 250 3.24 -13.42 -6.42
CA GLY A 250 4.04 -14.41 -7.17
C GLY A 250 4.31 -14.03 -8.64
N VAL A 251 3.31 -13.54 -9.36
CA VAL A 251 3.40 -12.97 -10.70
C VAL A 251 3.35 -11.44 -10.59
N PRO A 252 4.27 -10.70 -11.25
CA PRO A 252 4.24 -9.24 -11.20
C PRO A 252 3.06 -8.65 -11.98
N PRO A 253 2.50 -7.51 -11.57
CA PRO A 253 1.42 -6.87 -12.32
C PRO A 253 1.90 -6.34 -13.67
N VAL A 254 0.97 -6.27 -14.61
CA VAL A 254 1.13 -5.58 -15.89
C VAL A 254 0.53 -4.18 -15.74
N VAL A 255 1.41 -3.17 -15.72
CA VAL A 255 1.04 -1.75 -15.61
C VAL A 255 1.08 -1.03 -16.96
N LEU A 256 1.11 -1.79 -18.05
CA LEU A 256 1.09 -1.27 -19.40
C LEU A 256 -0.18 -0.45 -19.63
N GLY A 257 -0.03 0.81 -20.07
CA GLY A 257 -1.17 1.71 -20.35
C GLY A 257 -1.55 2.60 -19.17
N MET A 258 -1.04 2.36 -17.96
CA MET A 258 -1.25 3.19 -16.77
C MET A 258 -0.37 4.47 -16.82
N ASN A 259 -0.61 5.33 -17.81
CA ASN A 259 0.24 6.51 -18.12
C ASN A 259 0.30 7.55 -16.99
N ASN A 260 -0.69 7.54 -16.09
CA ASN A 260 -0.76 8.45 -14.96
C ASN A 260 -0.09 7.91 -13.70
N LEU A 261 0.38 6.66 -13.71
CA LEU A 261 1.00 6.05 -12.54
C LEU A 261 2.25 6.83 -12.14
N ARG A 262 2.38 7.12 -10.84
CA ARG A 262 3.50 7.84 -10.22
C ARG A 262 4.09 7.07 -9.06
N GLN A 263 3.26 6.33 -8.33
CA GLN A 263 3.69 5.53 -7.19
C GLN A 263 3.24 4.09 -7.37
N LEU A 264 4.19 3.16 -7.35
CA LEU A 264 3.94 1.73 -7.39
C LEU A 264 4.70 1.06 -6.24
N ASN A 265 3.96 0.52 -5.27
CA ASN A 265 4.52 -0.25 -4.18
C ASN A 265 4.22 -1.74 -4.37
N LEU A 266 5.28 -2.53 -4.51
CA LEU A 266 5.28 -3.98 -4.69
C LEU A 266 6.19 -4.66 -3.66
N ARG A 267 6.48 -4.00 -2.55
CA ARG A 267 7.32 -4.55 -1.50
C ARG A 267 6.73 -5.85 -0.95
N ASN A 268 7.57 -6.86 -0.72
CA ASN A 268 7.16 -8.11 -0.08
C ASN A 268 5.98 -8.76 -0.81
N THR A 269 6.11 -8.96 -2.13
CA THR A 269 5.06 -9.55 -2.98
C THR A 269 5.38 -10.92 -3.58
N ALA A 270 6.51 -11.51 -3.18
CA ALA A 270 7.03 -12.78 -3.69
C ALA A 270 7.24 -12.82 -5.23
N ILE A 271 7.28 -11.68 -5.91
CA ILE A 271 7.49 -11.63 -7.36
C ILE A 271 8.94 -11.97 -7.71
N ASN A 272 9.14 -12.71 -8.80
CA ASN A 272 10.47 -13.11 -9.28
C ASN A 272 10.99 -12.32 -10.49
N ARG A 273 10.15 -11.42 -11.03
CA ARG A 273 10.42 -10.55 -12.17
C ARG A 273 9.87 -9.15 -11.86
N CYS A 274 10.44 -8.12 -12.45
CA CYS A 274 9.91 -6.75 -12.35
C CYS A 274 8.54 -6.61 -13.07
N PRO A 275 7.71 -5.63 -12.69
CA PRO A 275 6.45 -5.31 -13.39
C PRO A 275 6.66 -5.00 -14.87
N VAL A 276 5.70 -5.43 -15.69
CA VAL A 276 5.72 -5.20 -17.14
C VAL A 276 4.99 -3.90 -17.45
N GLY A 277 5.55 -3.10 -18.36
CA GLY A 277 4.90 -1.86 -18.83
C GLY A 277 5.27 -0.60 -18.05
N VAL A 278 6.22 -0.69 -17.10
CA VAL A 278 6.88 0.52 -16.56
C VAL A 278 7.63 1.19 -17.71
N LYS A 279 7.20 2.39 -18.07
CA LYS A 279 7.77 3.20 -19.15
C LYS A 279 8.97 3.98 -18.66
N ASP A 280 9.85 4.37 -19.57
CA ASP A 280 10.93 5.31 -19.26
C ASP A 280 10.35 6.69 -18.86
N GLU A 281 9.28 7.17 -19.51
CA GLU A 281 8.58 8.40 -19.12
C GLU A 281 7.04 8.27 -19.17
N PRO A 282 6.30 9.00 -18.30
CA PRO A 282 6.79 9.82 -17.18
C PRO A 282 7.42 8.96 -16.06
N TYR A 283 8.47 9.47 -15.42
CA TYR A 283 9.13 8.77 -14.32
C TYR A 283 8.18 8.59 -13.13
N LEU A 284 8.21 7.40 -12.53
CA LEU A 284 7.63 7.15 -11.23
C LEU A 284 8.34 8.02 -10.18
N THR A 285 7.55 8.61 -9.29
CA THR A 285 8.07 9.27 -8.08
C THR A 285 8.47 8.24 -7.03
N MET A 286 7.89 7.03 -7.08
CA MET A 286 8.21 5.91 -6.19
C MET A 286 7.95 4.57 -6.91
N LEU A 287 8.93 3.68 -6.88
CA LEU A 287 8.87 2.29 -7.32
C LEU A 287 9.55 1.42 -6.26
N ASP A 288 8.74 0.82 -5.40
CA ASP A 288 9.24 -0.06 -4.34
C ASP A 288 9.12 -1.53 -4.76
N LEU A 289 10.26 -2.18 -4.96
CA LEU A 289 10.36 -3.59 -5.33
C LEU A 289 11.07 -4.41 -4.24
N ARG A 290 11.23 -3.87 -3.02
CA ARG A 290 12.00 -4.49 -1.95
C ARG A 290 11.42 -5.83 -1.50
N ASP A 291 12.28 -6.62 -0.86
CA ASP A 291 11.88 -7.86 -0.18
C ASP A 291 11.12 -8.84 -1.12
N ASN A 292 11.63 -9.02 -2.33
CA ASN A 292 11.05 -9.91 -3.35
C ASN A 292 12.05 -10.99 -3.79
N HIS A 293 11.69 -11.76 -4.81
CA HIS A 293 12.53 -12.83 -5.38
C HIS A 293 13.10 -12.46 -6.75
N ILE A 294 13.26 -11.15 -7.04
CA ILE A 294 13.72 -10.66 -8.33
C ILE A 294 15.21 -11.03 -8.51
N THR A 295 15.53 -11.68 -9.63
CA THR A 295 16.90 -12.07 -9.97
C THR A 295 17.53 -11.18 -11.05
N ARG A 296 16.70 -10.52 -11.86
CA ARG A 296 17.08 -9.66 -12.99
C ARG A 296 16.23 -8.40 -13.04
N VAL A 297 16.86 -7.25 -13.31
CA VAL A 297 16.18 -5.96 -13.45
C VAL A 297 16.38 -5.42 -14.86
N PRO A 298 15.31 -5.18 -15.63
CA PRO A 298 15.45 -4.67 -17.00
C PRO A 298 15.87 -3.19 -17.01
N PRO A 299 16.47 -2.70 -18.12
CA PRO A 299 16.92 -1.31 -18.23
C PRO A 299 15.85 -0.28 -17.91
N ALA A 300 14.60 -0.49 -18.36
CA ALA A 300 13.49 0.43 -18.11
C ALA A 300 13.26 0.72 -16.62
N ILE A 301 13.48 -0.26 -15.75
CA ILE A 301 13.34 -0.10 -14.29
C ILE A 301 14.53 0.65 -13.70
N ILE A 302 15.75 0.38 -14.19
CA ILE A 302 16.96 1.11 -13.76
C ILE A 302 16.86 2.58 -14.19
N ASN A 303 16.35 2.85 -15.40
CA ASN A 303 16.15 4.20 -15.93
C ASN A 303 15.18 5.04 -15.07
N GLN A 304 14.28 4.41 -14.30
CA GLN A 304 13.41 5.13 -13.36
C GLN A 304 14.19 5.79 -12.20
N ALA A 305 15.41 5.35 -11.94
CA ALA A 305 16.25 5.86 -10.86
C ALA A 305 16.91 7.19 -11.23
N VAL A 306 16.09 8.22 -11.45
CA VAL A 306 16.52 9.59 -11.78
C VAL A 306 16.70 10.49 -10.55
N ALA A 307 16.34 10.00 -9.35
CA ALA A 307 16.74 10.57 -8.08
C ALA A 307 16.90 9.44 -7.04
N ASP A 308 17.60 9.73 -5.94
CA ASP A 308 17.74 8.81 -4.82
C ASP A 308 16.37 8.41 -4.24
N ASP A 309 16.31 7.21 -3.67
CA ASP A 309 15.14 6.60 -3.01
C ASP A 309 13.86 6.44 -3.86
N ARG A 310 13.91 6.76 -5.18
CA ARG A 310 12.78 6.52 -6.08
C ARG A 310 12.59 5.07 -6.46
N VAL A 311 13.68 4.33 -6.66
CA VAL A 311 13.63 2.91 -7.01
C VAL A 311 14.31 2.12 -5.91
N LEU A 312 13.55 1.26 -5.24
CA LEU A 312 14.02 0.49 -4.10
C LEU A 312 14.08 -1.00 -4.47
N LEU A 313 15.28 -1.59 -4.46
CA LEU A 313 15.53 -2.96 -4.94
C LEU A 313 16.13 -3.90 -3.89
N TRP A 314 16.49 -3.40 -2.72
CA TRP A 314 17.13 -4.24 -1.71
C TRP A 314 16.22 -5.35 -1.18
N GLY A 315 16.80 -6.42 -0.66
CA GLY A 315 16.03 -7.61 -0.25
C GLY A 315 15.69 -8.53 -1.42
N ASN A 316 16.28 -8.32 -2.61
CA ASN A 316 16.15 -9.20 -3.77
C ASN A 316 17.42 -10.02 -4.03
N PRO A 317 17.28 -11.31 -4.44
CA PRO A 317 18.39 -12.17 -4.85
C PRO A 317 18.87 -11.84 -6.27
N LEU A 318 19.29 -10.60 -6.51
CA LEU A 318 19.84 -10.18 -7.81
C LEU A 318 21.16 -10.90 -8.10
N THR A 319 21.15 -11.75 -9.13
CA THR A 319 22.30 -12.58 -9.56
C THR A 319 22.67 -12.38 -11.04
N ASP A 320 21.82 -11.71 -11.82
CA ASP A 320 22.08 -11.44 -13.24
C ASP A 320 23.25 -10.46 -13.43
N GLU A 321 24.34 -10.92 -14.07
CA GLU A 321 25.56 -10.12 -14.26
C GLU A 321 25.30 -8.83 -15.03
N ASP A 322 24.51 -8.91 -16.11
CA ASP A 322 24.12 -7.73 -16.91
C ASP A 322 23.42 -6.67 -16.05
N THR A 323 22.49 -7.10 -15.20
CA THR A 323 21.80 -6.22 -14.24
C THR A 323 22.82 -5.55 -13.32
N LEU A 324 23.70 -6.32 -12.69
CA LEU A 324 24.66 -5.77 -11.73
C LEU A 324 25.64 -4.78 -12.39
N HIS A 325 26.13 -5.08 -13.60
CA HIS A 325 26.98 -4.17 -14.37
C HIS A 325 26.23 -2.88 -14.78
N ARG A 326 24.95 -2.97 -15.14
CA ARG A 326 24.11 -1.80 -15.43
C ARG A 326 23.90 -0.93 -14.20
N LEU A 327 23.68 -1.52 -13.02
CA LEU A 327 23.55 -0.76 -11.78
C LEU A 327 24.83 0.01 -11.45
N ILE A 328 26.00 -0.63 -11.61
CA ILE A 328 27.31 0.01 -11.45
C ILE A 328 27.46 1.18 -12.44
N SER A 329 27.15 0.94 -13.72
CA SER A 329 27.28 1.93 -14.79
C SER A 329 26.33 3.12 -14.60
N HIS A 330 25.08 2.85 -14.24
CA HIS A 330 24.06 3.87 -13.94
C HIS A 330 24.52 4.80 -12.82
N ARG A 331 25.01 4.22 -11.72
CA ARG A 331 25.55 4.99 -10.60
C ARG A 331 26.81 5.77 -10.99
N GLU A 332 27.71 5.21 -11.79
CA GLU A 332 28.89 5.96 -12.26
C GLU A 332 28.51 7.17 -13.15
N GLN A 333 27.42 7.06 -13.91
CA GLN A 333 26.94 8.13 -14.80
C GLN A 333 26.12 9.19 -14.05
N THR A 334 25.29 8.78 -13.09
CA THR A 334 24.29 9.67 -12.45
C THR A 334 24.64 10.05 -11.01
N GLY A 335 25.52 9.28 -10.36
CA GLY A 335 25.75 9.32 -8.91
C GLY A 335 24.73 8.52 -8.11
N ILE A 336 23.54 8.24 -8.65
CA ILE A 336 22.41 7.66 -7.91
C ILE A 336 22.70 6.20 -7.57
N ASN A 337 22.62 5.86 -6.29
CA ASN A 337 22.96 4.51 -5.82
C ASN A 337 21.70 3.69 -5.55
N LEU A 338 21.52 2.62 -6.33
CA LEU A 338 20.48 1.62 -6.11
C LEU A 338 20.98 0.57 -5.12
N TRP A 339 20.55 0.71 -3.87
CA TRP A 339 20.94 -0.17 -2.77
C TRP A 339 20.46 -1.60 -3.00
N LEU A 340 21.36 -2.57 -2.84
CA LEU A 340 21.04 -4.00 -3.01
C LEU A 340 20.74 -4.72 -1.69
N SER A 341 21.14 -4.13 -0.58
CA SER A 341 20.96 -4.69 0.75
C SER A 341 20.66 -3.57 1.74
N ALA A 342 19.83 -3.86 2.75
CA ALA A 342 19.73 -3.03 3.95
C ALA A 342 20.83 -3.43 4.96
N PRO A 343 21.15 -2.57 5.95
CA PRO A 343 21.98 -2.94 7.10
C PRO A 343 21.45 -4.22 7.79
N GLY A 344 22.23 -5.30 7.76
CA GLY A 344 21.93 -6.56 8.45
C GLY A 344 22.51 -6.62 9.86
N ALA A 345 22.38 -7.77 10.55
CA ALA A 345 22.89 -7.97 11.91
C ALA A 345 24.42 -7.75 12.03
N ASP A 346 25.17 -8.10 10.98
CA ASP A 346 26.62 -7.91 10.91
C ASP A 346 27.04 -6.54 10.35
N TYR A 347 26.10 -5.62 10.11
CA TYR A 347 26.43 -4.29 9.61
C TYR A 347 27.25 -3.50 10.63
N GLY A 348 28.32 -2.84 10.18
CA GLY A 348 29.28 -2.19 11.09
C GLY A 348 30.38 -3.11 11.61
N THR A 349 30.33 -4.40 11.26
CA THR A 349 31.34 -5.38 11.66
C THR A 349 32.25 -5.74 10.48
N PRO A 350 33.50 -6.16 10.72
CA PRO A 350 34.39 -6.60 9.65
C PRO A 350 33.92 -7.91 8.99
N THR A 351 32.96 -8.64 9.57
CA THR A 351 32.56 -10.00 9.18
C THR A 351 32.26 -10.12 7.68
N VAL A 352 31.55 -9.16 7.09
CA VAL A 352 31.24 -9.16 5.65
C VAL A 352 32.48 -8.99 4.76
N TRP A 353 33.54 -8.37 5.28
CA TRP A 353 34.82 -8.12 4.62
C TRP A 353 35.87 -9.20 4.88
N LEU A 354 35.54 -10.22 5.70
CA LEU A 354 36.43 -11.32 6.09
C LEU A 354 36.16 -12.64 5.33
N ARG A 355 35.26 -12.64 4.35
CA ARG A 355 34.99 -13.81 3.52
C ARG A 355 36.23 -14.15 2.67
N ASP A 356 36.36 -15.41 2.32
CA ASP A 356 37.47 -15.92 1.49
C ASP A 356 38.87 -15.65 2.07
N CYS A 357 38.99 -15.61 3.40
CA CYS A 357 40.23 -15.43 4.14
C CYS A 357 40.48 -16.63 5.06
N ASP A 358 41.75 -16.98 5.29
CA ASP A 358 42.12 -17.95 6.33
C ASP A 358 41.94 -17.37 7.75
N GLU A 359 41.88 -18.24 8.77
CA GLU A 359 41.62 -17.83 10.15
C GLU A 359 42.67 -16.84 10.70
N VAL A 360 43.94 -16.98 10.28
CA VAL A 360 45.03 -16.13 10.74
C VAL A 360 44.86 -14.71 10.19
N LEU A 361 44.56 -14.60 8.89
CA LEU A 361 44.29 -13.34 8.22
C LEU A 361 43.03 -12.70 8.79
N GLN A 362 41.98 -13.48 9.07
CA GLN A 362 40.75 -12.99 9.70
C GLN A 362 41.03 -12.35 11.06
N GLN A 363 41.79 -13.02 11.94
CA GLN A 363 42.17 -12.47 13.25
C GLN A 363 42.97 -11.17 13.10
N SER A 364 43.93 -11.12 12.17
CA SER A 364 44.75 -9.93 11.95
C SER A 364 43.90 -8.72 11.48
N ARG A 365 42.97 -8.96 10.56
CA ARG A 365 42.06 -7.97 9.97
C ARG A 365 41.00 -7.50 10.97
N GLN A 366 40.50 -8.41 11.81
CA GLN A 366 39.58 -8.07 12.90
C GLN A 366 40.26 -7.17 13.95
N ALA A 367 41.50 -7.48 14.33
CA ALA A 367 42.28 -6.64 15.25
C ALA A 367 42.57 -5.25 14.66
N LEU A 368 42.89 -5.17 13.36
CA LEU A 368 43.08 -3.91 12.65
C LEU A 368 41.80 -3.06 12.67
N TRP A 369 40.65 -3.66 12.35
CA TRP A 369 39.35 -2.99 12.39
C TRP A 369 39.05 -2.41 13.78
N GLN A 370 39.27 -3.18 14.84
CA GLN A 370 39.05 -2.74 16.22
C GLN A 370 39.96 -1.56 16.61
N ARG A 371 41.24 -1.58 16.22
CA ARG A 371 42.16 -0.45 16.47
C ARG A 371 41.68 0.83 15.80
N LEU A 372 41.29 0.74 14.52
CA LEU A 372 40.77 1.89 13.78
C LEU A 372 39.45 2.40 14.35
N ALA A 373 38.55 1.51 14.77
CA ALA A 373 37.30 1.88 15.43
C ALA A 373 37.53 2.68 16.73
N GLY A 374 38.62 2.36 17.45
CA GLY A 374 39.02 3.06 18.68
C GLY A 374 39.69 4.43 18.47
N LYS A 375 40.09 4.78 17.24
CA LYS A 375 40.69 6.10 16.95
C LYS A 375 39.62 7.21 16.94
N PRO A 376 39.99 8.48 17.19
CA PRO A 376 39.10 9.61 17.01
C PRO A 376 38.54 9.65 15.58
N SER A 377 37.22 9.74 15.42
CA SER A 377 36.49 9.65 14.13
C SER A 377 36.53 8.27 13.44
N GLY A 378 37.03 7.23 14.11
CA GLY A 378 37.14 5.87 13.58
C GLY A 378 35.81 5.26 13.13
N THR A 379 34.77 5.42 13.94
CA THR A 379 33.41 4.94 13.63
C THR A 379 32.84 5.58 12.35
N ARG A 380 33.04 6.89 12.17
CA ARG A 380 32.58 7.61 10.96
C ARG A 380 33.36 7.19 9.71
N PHE A 381 34.65 6.91 9.86
CA PHE A 381 35.49 6.40 8.78
C PHE A 381 35.03 4.99 8.35
N LEU A 382 34.84 4.08 9.30
CA LEU A 382 34.39 2.72 9.03
C LEU A 382 32.95 2.68 8.47
N ALA A 383 32.09 3.61 8.87
CA ALA A 383 30.74 3.72 8.29
C ALA A 383 30.73 3.92 6.76
N VAL A 384 31.78 4.53 6.17
CA VAL A 384 31.93 4.61 4.71
C VAL A 384 32.16 3.22 4.13
N ILE A 385 33.04 2.43 4.77
CA ILE A 385 33.35 1.06 4.38
C ILE A 385 32.12 0.16 4.53
N ASP A 386 31.37 0.31 5.62
CA ASP A 386 30.14 -0.45 5.85
C ASP A 386 29.09 -0.18 4.78
N ARG A 387 28.92 1.07 4.34
CA ARG A 387 27.98 1.39 3.24
C ARG A 387 28.39 0.76 1.91
N LEU A 388 29.68 0.51 1.66
CA LEU A 388 30.11 -0.18 0.44
C LEU A 388 29.56 -1.60 0.38
N SER A 389 29.36 -2.28 1.51
CA SER A 389 28.83 -3.65 1.52
C SER A 389 27.38 -3.75 1.02
N LEU A 390 26.72 -2.61 0.84
CA LEU A 390 25.34 -2.50 0.36
C LEU A 390 25.25 -2.20 -1.16
N THR A 391 26.38 -1.95 -1.84
CA THR A 391 26.39 -1.59 -3.27
C THR A 391 26.49 -2.80 -4.20
N ALA A 392 26.18 -2.60 -5.49
CA ALA A 392 26.35 -3.62 -6.51
C ALA A 392 27.81 -4.07 -6.70
N ASP A 393 28.77 -3.16 -6.55
CA ASP A 393 30.22 -3.45 -6.69
C ASP A 393 30.70 -4.46 -5.66
N PHE A 394 30.14 -4.42 -4.46
CA PHE A 394 30.46 -5.41 -3.43
C PHE A 394 30.07 -6.82 -3.85
N ARG A 395 28.97 -6.98 -4.62
CA ARG A 395 28.55 -8.28 -5.15
C ARG A 395 29.38 -8.69 -6.37
N VAL A 396 29.61 -7.78 -7.32
CA VAL A 396 30.31 -8.09 -8.59
C VAL A 396 31.81 -8.25 -8.40
N SER A 397 32.41 -7.36 -7.64
CA SER A 397 33.87 -7.19 -7.55
C SER A 397 34.36 -7.40 -6.12
N TYR A 398 33.77 -8.34 -5.37
CA TYR A 398 34.04 -8.55 -3.95
C TYR A 398 35.55 -8.61 -3.64
N LEU A 399 36.29 -9.53 -4.27
CA LEU A 399 37.71 -9.74 -3.97
C LEU A 399 38.57 -8.49 -4.28
N SER A 400 38.27 -7.80 -5.38
CA SER A 400 38.98 -6.57 -5.77
C SER A 400 38.68 -5.42 -4.80
N LEU A 401 37.40 -5.23 -4.45
CA LEU A 401 36.97 -4.20 -3.51
C LEU A 401 37.50 -4.51 -2.09
N GLN A 402 37.45 -5.77 -1.67
CA GLN A 402 37.99 -6.25 -0.39
C GLN A 402 39.49 -5.95 -0.30
N ALA A 403 40.29 -6.25 -1.33
CA ALA A 403 41.71 -5.96 -1.35
C ALA A 403 42.00 -4.45 -1.19
N ARG A 404 41.24 -3.60 -1.90
CA ARG A 404 41.34 -2.14 -1.79
C ARG A 404 40.96 -1.62 -0.41
N VAL A 405 39.87 -2.13 0.15
CA VAL A 405 39.42 -1.79 1.51
C VAL A 405 40.52 -2.12 2.52
N TRP A 406 41.04 -3.34 2.54
CA TRP A 406 42.07 -3.72 3.51
C TRP A 406 43.38 -2.97 3.31
N ARG A 407 43.75 -2.63 2.07
CA ARG A 407 44.90 -1.75 1.80
C ARG A 407 44.71 -0.36 2.40
N LEU A 408 43.54 0.25 2.21
CA LEU A 408 43.22 1.55 2.81
C LEU A 408 43.25 1.48 4.35
N LEU A 409 42.68 0.43 4.93
CA LEU A 409 42.67 0.24 6.40
C LEU A 409 44.09 0.08 6.95
N GLN A 410 44.98 -0.64 6.25
CA GLN A 410 46.38 -0.77 6.63
C GLN A 410 47.12 0.57 6.60
N GLU A 411 46.96 1.37 5.53
CA GLU A 411 47.55 2.71 5.47
C GLU A 411 47.00 3.65 6.54
N ALA A 412 45.71 3.56 6.83
CA ALA A 412 45.09 4.35 7.89
C ALA A 412 45.64 4.02 9.30
N ASP A 413 46.17 2.81 9.50
CA ASP A 413 46.82 2.39 10.74
C ASP A 413 48.34 2.65 10.75
N ALA A 414 48.94 3.01 9.61
CA ALA A 414 50.39 3.12 9.46
C ALA A 414 51.04 4.24 10.30
N SER A 415 50.37 5.40 10.43
CA SER A 415 50.82 6.50 11.30
C SER A 415 49.69 7.47 11.68
N GLU A 416 49.87 8.21 12.78
CA GLU A 416 48.93 9.27 13.19
C GLU A 416 48.86 10.42 12.17
N ASP A 417 49.96 10.75 11.50
CA ASP A 417 49.97 11.75 10.43
C ASP A 417 49.13 11.29 9.22
N MET A 418 49.24 10.01 8.85
CA MET A 418 48.44 9.43 7.77
C MET A 418 46.96 9.38 8.14
N TRP A 419 46.64 8.92 9.36
CA TRP A 419 45.29 8.95 9.89
C TRP A 419 44.71 10.37 9.83
N GLY A 420 45.47 11.34 10.33
CA GLY A 420 45.11 12.76 10.31
C GLY A 420 44.93 13.34 8.92
N ARG A 421 45.56 12.79 7.87
CA ARG A 421 45.35 13.17 6.46
C ARG A 421 44.07 12.57 5.88
N ILE A 422 43.81 11.29 6.14
CA ILE A 422 42.66 10.55 5.60
C ILE A 422 41.34 11.13 6.15
N ILE A 423 41.30 11.42 7.45
CA ILE A 423 40.09 11.92 8.12
C ILE A 423 39.82 13.42 7.88
N ARG A 424 40.78 14.16 7.30
CA ARG A 424 40.78 15.64 7.23
C ARG A 424 39.77 16.28 6.27
N GLY A 425 38.75 15.55 5.81
CA GLY A 425 37.75 16.10 4.88
C GLY A 425 36.35 15.55 5.08
N SER A 426 35.38 16.47 5.10
CA SER A 426 33.94 16.20 5.05
C SER A 426 33.53 15.78 3.63
N GLY A 427 33.44 14.48 3.36
CA GLY A 427 32.81 13.99 2.13
C GLY A 427 31.28 14.05 2.22
N ARG A 428 30.59 14.13 1.09
CA ARG A 428 29.16 13.75 1.02
C ARG A 428 29.09 12.24 1.26
N PHE A 429 28.45 11.82 2.35
CA PHE A 429 28.38 10.42 2.77
C PHE A 429 27.36 9.62 1.95
N ASP A 430 26.58 10.30 1.10
CA ASP A 430 25.44 9.73 0.39
C ASP A 430 25.86 8.87 -0.81
N HIS A 431 27.09 9.06 -1.31
CA HIS A 431 27.69 8.24 -2.38
C HIS A 431 28.88 7.43 -1.85
N PRO A 432 28.67 6.17 -1.41
CA PRO A 432 29.69 5.41 -0.69
C PRO A 432 30.95 5.16 -1.52
N MET A 433 30.81 4.88 -2.83
CA MET A 433 31.95 4.65 -3.72
C MET A 433 32.77 5.92 -3.97
N ALA A 434 32.11 7.07 -4.09
CA ALA A 434 32.79 8.36 -4.25
C ALA A 434 33.53 8.75 -2.96
N ALA A 435 32.88 8.54 -1.80
CA ALA A 435 33.50 8.75 -0.50
C ALA A 435 34.72 7.83 -0.31
N PHE A 436 34.62 6.56 -0.71
CA PHE A 436 35.73 5.61 -0.65
C PHE A 436 36.91 6.02 -1.55
N ARG A 437 36.65 6.38 -2.81
CA ARG A 437 37.69 6.88 -3.73
C ARG A 437 38.37 8.14 -3.18
N ALA A 438 37.62 9.02 -2.50
CA ALA A 438 38.21 10.20 -1.85
C ALA A 438 39.11 9.84 -0.67
N LEU A 439 38.82 8.76 0.08
CA LEU A 439 39.70 8.25 1.13
C LEU A 439 40.97 7.64 0.53
N GLU A 440 40.85 6.85 -0.55
CA GLU A 440 41.99 6.30 -1.29
C GLU A 440 42.93 7.40 -1.80
N ALA A 441 42.39 8.44 -2.43
CA ALA A 441 43.18 9.56 -2.92
C ALA A 441 43.94 10.30 -1.80
N ARG A 442 43.37 10.39 -0.59
CA ARG A 442 44.04 11.01 0.57
C ARG A 442 45.16 10.12 1.13
N ALA A 443 44.99 8.80 1.04
CA ALA A 443 46.01 7.81 1.39
C ALA A 443 47.13 7.74 0.34
N GLY A 444 46.91 8.24 -0.88
CA GLY A 444 47.90 8.34 -1.94
C GLY A 444 47.80 7.25 -3.01
N PHE A 445 46.60 6.68 -3.20
CA PHE A 445 46.29 5.66 -4.21
C PHE A 445 45.63 6.22 -5.46
#